data_AF-A0AAD6NUG2-F1
#
_entry.id   AF-A0AAD6NUG2-F1
#
_cell.length_a   1.000
_cell.length_b   1.000
_cell.length_c   1.000
_cell.angle_alpha   90.00
_cell.angle_beta   90.00
_cell.angle_gamma   90.00
#
_symmetry.space_group_name_H-M   'P 1'
#
loop_
_entity.id
_entity.type
_entity.pdbx_description
1 polymer ?
#
loop_
_entity_poly.entity_id
_entity_poly.type
_entity_poly.pdbx_seq_one_letter_code
_entity_poly.pdbx_strand_id
1 'polypeptide(L)'
;MWVTGKSFFGFLQRRRRNEIPSITTKRIFDQYQQTKGIDLWSCHYEIMKEDLEKLKEMNIKIRREIRQRMGQCLNDLSFQDLQSLESDMESAWRVIHDRANRVLTNQIETSKKKGAMDEDPYGFC
;
A
#
# COMPACT_ATOMS: atom_id res chain seq x y z
N MET A 1 33.00 -5.99 67.29
CA MET A 1 33.20 -4.59 66.87
C MET A 1 32.75 -4.49 65.42
N TRP A 2 31.69 -3.81 64.99
CA TRP A 2 30.70 -2.89 65.57
C TRP A 2 29.37 -3.13 64.82
N VAL A 3 28.29 -3.45 65.54
CA VAL A 3 27.15 -2.58 65.92
C VAL A 3 26.05 -2.45 64.85
N THR A 4 24.89 -2.87 65.33
CA THR A 4 23.51 -2.77 64.84
C THR A 4 23.10 -1.41 64.28
N GLY A 5 22.24 -1.44 63.25
CA GLY A 5 21.43 -0.29 62.83
C GLY A 5 20.11 -0.74 62.21
N LYS A 6 19.07 -0.90 63.03
CA LYS A 6 17.67 -0.95 62.57
C LYS A 6 17.25 0.47 62.19
N SER A 7 16.70 0.66 60.99
CA SER A 7 15.87 1.83 60.70
C SER A 7 14.51 1.36 60.19
N PHE A 8 13.53 1.47 61.09
CA PHE A 8 12.12 1.61 60.77
C PHE A 8 11.94 2.84 59.88
N PHE A 9 11.23 2.73 58.75
CA PHE A 9 10.28 3.75 58.31
C PHE A 9 9.41 3.21 57.18
N GLY A 10 8.11 3.48 57.28
CA GLY A 10 7.28 3.73 56.10
C GLY A 10 6.52 2.54 55.54
N PHE A 11 5.38 2.26 56.18
CA PHE A 11 4.20 1.69 55.54
C PHE A 11 3.95 2.38 54.17
N LEU A 12 4.26 1.69 53.07
CA LEU A 12 3.57 1.89 51.81
C LEU A 12 3.07 0.53 51.39
N GLN A 13 1.80 0.32 51.72
CA GLN A 13 0.96 -0.72 51.15
C GLN A 13 0.94 -0.46 49.64
N ARG A 14 1.93 -1.02 48.94
CA ARG A 14 1.93 -1.13 47.49
C ARG A 14 0.76 -2.04 47.19
N ARG A 15 -0.42 -1.41 46.96
CA ARG A 15 -1.61 -2.05 46.39
C ARG A 15 -1.08 -3.06 45.39
N ARG A 16 -1.17 -4.36 45.70
CA ARG A 16 -1.27 -5.34 44.64
C ARG A 16 -2.53 -4.91 43.93
N ARG A 17 -2.35 -4.23 42.79
CA ARG A 17 -3.40 -4.12 41.82
C ARG A 17 -3.78 -5.58 41.62
N ASN A 18 -4.97 -5.97 42.07
CA ASN A 18 -5.54 -7.23 41.65
C ASN A 18 -5.58 -7.08 40.13
N GLU A 19 -4.55 -7.61 39.47
CA GLU A 19 -4.67 -8.00 38.09
C GLU A 19 -5.79 -9.03 38.15
N ILE A 20 -7.03 -8.58 37.90
CA ILE A 20 -8.04 -9.43 37.32
C ILE A 20 -7.27 -10.11 36.21
N PRO A 21 -6.93 -11.41 36.30
CA PRO A 21 -6.08 -12.04 35.31
C PRO A 21 -6.83 -11.78 34.03
N SER A 22 -6.29 -10.89 33.19
CA SER A 22 -7.05 -10.34 32.07
C SER A 22 -7.57 -11.56 31.38
N ILE A 23 -8.89 -11.73 31.36
CA ILE A 23 -9.48 -12.85 30.65
C ILE A 23 -9.27 -12.47 29.19
N THR A 24 -8.03 -12.67 28.75
CA THR A 24 -7.56 -12.26 27.46
C THR A 24 -8.41 -13.05 26.51
N THR A 25 -8.98 -12.40 25.51
CA THR A 25 -9.91 -13.05 24.58
C THR A 25 -9.33 -14.37 24.06
N LYS A 26 -8.00 -14.43 23.89
CA LYS A 26 -7.22 -15.64 23.64
C LYS A 26 -7.50 -16.81 24.61
N ARG A 27 -7.44 -16.60 25.93
CA ARG A 27 -7.68 -17.65 26.94
C ARG A 27 -9.12 -18.18 26.88
N ILE A 28 -10.09 -17.33 26.53
CA ILE A 28 -11.49 -17.74 26.33
C ILE A 28 -11.59 -18.62 25.08
N PHE A 29 -10.95 -18.22 23.97
CA PHE A 29 -10.92 -19.02 22.74
C PHE A 29 -10.22 -20.36 22.97
N ASP A 30 -9.06 -20.39 23.62
CA ASP A 30 -8.31 -21.60 23.91
C ASP A 30 -9.11 -22.59 24.77
N GLN A 31 -9.81 -22.10 25.80
CA GLN A 31 -10.71 -22.93 26.61
C GLN A 31 -11.91 -23.42 25.81
N TYR A 32 -12.50 -22.58 24.95
CA TYR A 32 -13.62 -22.99 24.10
C TYR A 32 -13.21 -24.11 23.13
N GLN A 33 -12.03 -24.00 22.52
CA GLN A 33 -11.48 -25.05 21.65
C GLN A 33 -11.20 -26.34 22.41
N GLN A 34 -10.65 -26.29 23.64
CA GLN A 34 -10.44 -27.47 24.48
C GLN A 34 -11.75 -28.14 24.91
N THR A 35 -12.78 -27.35 25.23
CA THR A 35 -14.04 -27.88 25.79
C THR A 35 -14.97 -28.41 24.70
N LYS A 36 -14.94 -27.81 23.50
CA LYS A 36 -15.81 -28.16 22.37
C LYS A 36 -15.12 -29.05 21.34
N GLY A 37 -13.79 -29.11 21.32
CA GLY A 37 -13.01 -29.92 20.37
C GLY A 37 -13.05 -29.40 18.92
N ILE A 38 -13.53 -28.17 18.69
CA ILE A 38 -13.71 -27.58 17.35
C ILE A 38 -12.62 -26.51 17.13
N ASP A 39 -11.95 -26.56 15.99
CA ASP A 39 -11.00 -25.53 15.59
C ASP A 39 -11.73 -24.29 15.03
N LEU A 40 -11.54 -23.15 15.70
CA LEU A 40 -12.14 -21.87 15.32
C LEU A 40 -11.31 -21.14 14.24
N TRP A 41 -10.05 -21.52 14.08
CA TRP A 41 -9.10 -20.80 13.23
C TRP A 41 -8.99 -21.39 11.82
N SER A 42 -9.35 -22.66 11.64
CA SER A 42 -9.30 -23.36 10.34
C SER A 42 -10.05 -22.60 9.25
N CYS A 43 -11.32 -22.25 9.49
CA CYS A 43 -12.14 -21.52 8.52
C CYS A 43 -11.55 -20.12 8.21
N HIS A 44 -11.10 -19.39 9.24
CA HIS A 44 -10.49 -18.08 9.03
C HIS A 44 -9.16 -18.17 8.26
N TYR A 45 -8.36 -19.17 8.57
CA TYR A 45 -7.10 -19.45 7.89
C TYR A 45 -7.32 -19.86 6.43
N GLU A 46 -8.31 -20.71 6.15
CA GLU A 46 -8.69 -21.10 4.79
C GLU A 46 -9.09 -19.89 3.96
N ILE A 47 -9.95 -19.00 4.48
CA ILE A 47 -10.34 -17.76 3.80
C ILE A 47 -9.11 -16.88 3.52
N MET A 48 -8.26 -16.65 4.52
CA MET A 48 -7.05 -15.84 4.35
C MET A 48 -6.08 -16.45 3.33
N LYS A 49 -5.97 -17.78 3.31
CA LYS A 49 -5.13 -18.50 2.37
C LYS A 49 -5.66 -18.38 0.94
N GLU A 50 -6.96 -18.57 0.74
CA GLU A 50 -7.61 -18.37 -0.56
C GLU A 50 -7.42 -16.95 -1.08
N ASP A 51 -7.58 -15.94 -0.22
CA ASP A 51 -7.39 -14.54 -0.62
C ASP A 51 -5.95 -14.25 -0.99
N LEU A 52 -4.98 -14.84 -0.27
CA LEU A 52 -3.57 -14.74 -0.59
C LEU A 52 -3.25 -15.41 -1.94
N GLU A 53 -3.89 -16.53 -2.27
CA GLU A 53 -3.76 -17.20 -3.58
C GLU A 53 -4.34 -16.32 -4.70
N LYS A 54 -5.55 -15.78 -4.54
CA LYS A 54 -6.17 -14.84 -5.50
C LYS A 54 -5.29 -13.61 -5.76
N LEU A 55 -4.74 -13.01 -4.70
CA LEU A 55 -3.84 -11.86 -4.83
C LEU A 55 -2.56 -12.22 -5.60
N LYS A 56 -1.99 -13.40 -5.36
CA LYS A 56 -0.81 -13.87 -6.08
C LYS A 56 -1.10 -14.09 -7.56
N GLU A 57 -2.22 -14.69 -7.90
CA GLU A 57 -2.65 -14.91 -9.29
C GLU A 57 -2.81 -13.58 -10.03
N MET A 58 -3.51 -12.61 -9.42
CA MET A 58 -3.63 -11.26 -9.98
C MET A 58 -2.27 -10.58 -10.14
N ASN A 59 -1.36 -10.73 -9.17
CA ASN A 59 -0.02 -10.15 -9.26
C ASN A 59 0.78 -10.74 -10.44
N ILE A 60 0.70 -12.05 -10.64
CA ILE A 60 1.33 -12.74 -11.78
C ILE A 60 0.76 -12.21 -13.10
N LYS A 61 -0.57 -12.05 -13.18
CA LYS A 61 -1.25 -11.51 -14.36
C LYS A 61 -0.79 -10.08 -14.66
N ILE A 62 -0.81 -9.19 -13.68
CA ILE A 62 -0.37 -7.79 -13.84
C ILE A 62 1.10 -7.72 -14.27
N ARG A 63 1.98 -8.52 -13.65
CA ARG A 63 3.40 -8.58 -14.05
C ARG A 63 3.57 -9.07 -15.48
N ARG A 64 2.73 -10.00 -15.93
CA ARG A 64 2.73 -10.48 -17.31
C ARG A 64 2.29 -9.38 -18.28
N GLU A 65 1.20 -8.69 -17.97
CA GLU A 65 0.70 -7.56 -18.78
C GLU A 65 1.74 -6.44 -18.89
N ILE A 66 2.45 -6.09 -17.80
CA ILE A 66 3.55 -5.11 -17.83
C ILE A 66 4.65 -5.59 -18.79
N ARG A 67 5.07 -6.85 -18.71
CA ARG A 67 6.09 -7.40 -19.63
C ARG A 67 5.63 -7.38 -21.09
N GLN A 68 4.37 -7.72 -21.35
CA GLN A 68 3.79 -7.67 -22.69
C GLN A 68 3.80 -6.24 -23.25
N ARG A 69 3.41 -5.25 -22.44
CA ARG A 69 3.51 -3.82 -22.80
C ARG A 69 4.96 -3.35 -23.01
N MET A 70 5.94 -4.05 -22.47
CA MET A 70 7.37 -3.81 -22.72
C MET A 70 7.90 -4.59 -23.93
N GLY A 71 7.04 -5.28 -24.69
CA GLY A 71 7.42 -6.08 -25.86
C GLY A 71 7.97 -7.47 -25.55
N GLN A 72 7.79 -7.97 -24.33
CA GLN A 72 8.30 -9.28 -23.89
C GLN A 72 7.16 -10.32 -23.82
N CYS A 73 7.49 -11.61 -23.99
CA CYS A 73 6.55 -12.73 -23.84
C CYS A 73 5.30 -12.62 -24.75
N LEU A 74 5.50 -12.28 -26.02
CA LEU A 74 4.41 -12.13 -27.01
C LEU A 74 4.03 -13.42 -27.73
N ASN A 75 4.84 -14.48 -27.60
CA ASN A 75 4.69 -15.74 -28.35
C ASN A 75 3.39 -16.50 -28.05
N ASP A 76 2.81 -16.29 -26.86
CA ASP A 76 1.62 -17.00 -26.39
C ASP A 76 0.32 -16.23 -26.68
N LEU A 77 0.39 -15.06 -27.33
CA LEU A 77 -0.75 -14.21 -27.64
C LEU A 77 -1.30 -14.53 -29.04
N SER A 78 -2.63 -14.50 -29.18
CA SER A 78 -3.24 -14.57 -30.50
C SER A 78 -3.01 -13.26 -31.28
N PHE A 79 -3.17 -13.31 -32.60
CA PHE A 79 -3.07 -12.11 -33.43
C PHE A 79 -4.05 -11.01 -33.00
N GLN A 80 -5.27 -11.40 -32.61
CA GLN A 80 -6.27 -10.45 -32.12
C GLN A 80 -5.82 -9.80 -30.81
N ASP A 81 -5.26 -10.57 -29.87
CA ASP A 81 -4.77 -10.04 -28.60
C ASP A 81 -3.58 -9.08 -28.81
N LEU A 82 -2.72 -9.37 -29.78
CA LEU A 82 -1.61 -8.48 -30.17
C LEU A 82 -2.13 -7.15 -30.73
N GLN A 83 -3.14 -7.19 -31.60
CA GLN A 83 -3.77 -5.96 -32.12
C GLN A 83 -4.44 -5.15 -31.02
N SER A 84 -5.16 -5.80 -30.09
CA SER A 84 -5.75 -5.12 -28.94
C SER A 84 -4.68 -4.48 -28.06
N LEU A 85 -3.58 -5.21 -27.79
CA LEU A 85 -2.46 -4.68 -27.02
C LEU A 85 -1.80 -3.46 -27.69
N GLU A 86 -1.61 -3.51 -29.01
CA GLU A 86 -1.07 -2.40 -29.80
C GLU A 86 -1.99 -1.17 -29.71
N SER A 87 -3.29 -1.35 -29.93
CA SER A 87 -4.28 -0.27 -29.86
C SER A 87 -4.36 0.36 -28.47
N ASP A 88 -4.34 -0.47 -27.42
CA ASP A 88 -4.33 0.00 -26.02
C ASP A 88 -3.07 0.84 -25.73
N MET A 89 -1.90 0.38 -26.19
CA MET A 89 -0.65 1.11 -26.01
C MET A 89 -0.63 2.42 -26.80
N GLU A 90 -1.10 2.42 -28.05
CA GLU A 90 -1.18 3.63 -28.88
C GLU A 90 -2.11 4.67 -28.23
N SER A 91 -3.27 4.25 -27.73
CA SER A 91 -4.21 5.15 -27.05
C SER A 91 -3.60 5.77 -25.79
N ALA A 92 -2.92 4.98 -24.95
CA ALA A 92 -2.24 5.46 -23.76
C ALA A 92 -1.11 6.44 -24.10
N TRP A 93 -0.32 6.13 -25.14
CA TRP A 93 0.74 7.00 -25.63
C TRP A 93 0.20 8.34 -26.12
N ARG A 94 -0.87 8.35 -26.94
CA ARG A 94 -1.50 9.58 -27.43
C ARG A 94 -1.92 10.49 -26.28
N VAL A 95 -2.56 9.95 -25.25
CA VAL A 95 -2.98 10.74 -24.06
C VAL A 95 -1.77 11.38 -23.36
N ILE A 96 -0.70 10.62 -23.14
CA ILE A 96 0.51 11.12 -22.50
C ILE A 96 1.18 12.19 -23.38
N HIS A 97 1.28 11.93 -24.68
CA HIS A 97 1.91 12.80 -25.66
C HIS A 97 1.16 14.13 -25.79
N ASP A 98 -0.17 14.09 -25.92
CA ASP A 98 -1.00 15.30 -26.00
C ASP A 98 -0.87 16.15 -24.73
N ARG A 99 -0.84 15.52 -23.56
CA ARG A 99 -0.63 16.24 -22.30
C ARG A 99 0.75 16.88 -22.25
N ALA A 100 1.80 16.17 -22.65
CA ALA A 100 3.16 16.69 -22.69
C ALA A 100 3.28 17.88 -23.64
N ASN A 101 2.70 17.76 -24.85
CA ASN A 101 2.67 18.83 -25.84
C ASN A 101 1.93 20.06 -25.32
N ARG A 102 0.76 19.88 -24.68
CA ARG A 102 0.02 21.00 -24.06
C ARG A 102 0.86 21.72 -23.00
N VAL A 103 1.54 20.97 -22.14
CA VAL A 103 2.42 21.57 -21.12
C VAL A 103 3.56 22.35 -21.76
N LEU A 104 4.21 21.79 -22.79
CA LEU A 104 5.29 22.45 -23.51
C LEU A 104 4.81 23.72 -24.21
N THR A 105 3.68 23.67 -24.91
CA THR A 105 3.07 24.84 -25.56
C THR A 105 2.78 25.94 -24.56
N ASN A 106 2.17 25.61 -23.42
CA ASN A 106 1.89 26.59 -22.36
C ASN A 106 3.19 27.22 -21.80
N GLN A 107 4.25 26.43 -21.64
CA GLN A 107 5.56 26.94 -21.21
C GLN A 107 6.19 27.88 -22.25
N ILE A 108 6.05 27.56 -23.53
CA ILE A 108 6.51 28.42 -24.63
C ILE A 108 5.73 29.74 -24.64
N GLU A 109 4.41 29.70 -24.56
CA GLU A 109 3.55 30.89 -24.55
C GLU A 109 3.84 31.81 -23.36
N THR A 110 4.00 31.23 -22.17
CA THR A 110 4.34 32.01 -20.97
C THR A 110 5.73 32.63 -21.06
N SER A 111 6.71 31.93 -21.64
CA SER A 111 8.06 32.47 -21.85
C SER A 111 8.05 33.60 -22.88
N LYS A 112 7.30 33.45 -23.99
CA LYS A 112 7.11 34.51 -24.99
C LYS A 112 6.45 35.74 -24.39
N LYS A 113 5.40 35.57 -23.58
CA LYS A 113 4.70 36.68 -22.91
C LYS A 113 5.62 37.42 -21.95
N LYS A 114 6.48 36.71 -21.21
CA LYS A 114 7.48 37.32 -20.33
C LYS A 114 8.51 38.13 -21.12
N GLY A 115 9.07 37.57 -22.19
CA GLY A 115 9.99 38.30 -23.06
C GLY A 115 9.37 39.59 -23.62
N ALA A 116 8.12 39.53 -24.07
CA ALA A 116 7.40 40.72 -24.53
C ALA A 116 7.15 41.76 -23.42
N MET A 117 6.93 41.33 -22.17
CA MET A 117 6.81 42.24 -21.02
C MET A 117 8.13 42.92 -20.67
N ASP A 118 9.25 42.21 -20.81
CA ASP A 118 10.59 42.72 -20.52
C ASP A 118 11.09 43.68 -21.60
N GLU A 119 10.67 43.49 -22.86
CA GLU A 119 11.02 44.36 -24.00
C GLU A 119 10.23 45.68 -24.01
N ASP A 120 8.97 45.68 -23.56
CA ASP A 120 8.10 46.88 -23.53
C ASP A 120 7.55 47.17 -22.10
N PRO A 121 8.37 47.68 -21.15
CA PRO A 121 7.92 47.99 -19.78
C PRO A 121 6.86 49.10 -19.69
N TYR A 122 6.60 49.81 -20.80
CA TYR A 122 5.63 50.90 -20.91
C TYR A 122 4.70 50.75 -22.13
N GLY A 123 4.33 49.52 -22.50
CA GLY A 123 3.35 49.27 -23.56
C GLY A 123 1.98 49.88 -23.21
N PHE A 124 1.67 51.02 -23.83
CA PHE A 124 0.40 51.73 -23.74
C PHE A 124 -0.79 50.83 -24.12
N CYS A 125 -1.88 50.97 -23.36
CA CYS A 125 -3.22 50.59 -23.79
C CYS A 125 -3.73 51.56 -24.88
#